data_AF-A0A2G5X9C0-F1
#
_entry.id   AF-A0A2G5X9C0-F1
#
_cell.length_a   1.000
_cell.length_b   1.000
_cell.length_c   1.000
_cell.angle_alpha   90.00
_cell.angle_beta   90.00
_cell.angle_gamma   90.00
#
_symmetry.space_group_name_H-M   'P 1'
#
loop_
_entity.id
_entity.type
_entity.pdbx_description
1 polymer ?
#
loop_
_entity_poly.entity_id
_entity_poly.type
_entity_poly.pdbx_seq_one_letter_code
_entity_poly.pdbx_strand_id
1 'polypeptide(L)'
;MSDMKFLKSQRGLTLFELLAVIVILGIIAAIAVPAIGKVVENSRIKATKGEAMVMLEAAQLYFIETPVKFGREWQAASLPDLVSQGYMESKGYLNTTSYVTNVNPAKICAKSDGETKVIFYNATAEEISSSKNDIHVGNEACGDNKEVVPPTK
;
A
#
# COMPACT_ATOMS: atom_id res chain seq x y z
N MET A 1 24.25 -36.03 60.32
CA MET A 1 23.76 -35.74 58.95
C MET A 1 23.04 -34.40 59.02
N SER A 2 23.76 -33.30 58.88
CA SER A 2 23.16 -31.96 58.99
C SER A 2 23.13 -31.36 57.60
N ASP A 3 21.96 -31.43 56.96
CA ASP A 3 21.72 -30.82 55.65
C ASP A 3 21.76 -29.29 55.78
N MET A 4 22.88 -28.72 55.34
CA MET A 4 23.08 -27.28 55.25
C MET A 4 22.24 -26.74 54.08
N LYS A 5 21.01 -26.30 54.38
CA LYS A 5 20.16 -25.58 53.42
C LYS A 5 20.81 -24.23 53.10
N PHE A 6 21.39 -24.12 51.91
CA PHE A 6 21.78 -22.84 51.30
C PHE A 6 20.51 -22.00 51.05
N LEU A 7 20.13 -21.17 52.02
CA LEU A 7 19.10 -20.16 51.81
C LEU A 7 19.69 -19.04 50.96
N LYS A 8 19.52 -19.18 49.64
CA LYS A 8 19.95 -18.21 48.63
C LYS A 8 19.24 -16.87 48.90
N SER A 9 19.97 -15.89 49.40
CA SER A 9 19.49 -14.52 49.59
C SER A 9 19.02 -13.94 48.25
N GLN A 10 17.71 -13.77 48.09
CA GLN A 10 17.16 -12.92 47.04
C GLN A 10 17.28 -11.48 47.52
N ARG A 11 18.44 -10.86 47.26
CA ARG A 11 18.59 -9.40 47.40
C ARG A 11 17.63 -8.78 46.39
N GLY A 12 16.59 -8.10 46.89
CA GLY A 12 15.58 -7.45 46.06
C GLY A 12 16.16 -6.29 45.27
N LEU A 13 15.67 -6.12 44.04
CA LEU A 13 15.94 -4.96 43.20
C LEU A 13 15.61 -3.68 43.98
N THR A 14 16.55 -2.73 44.00
CA THR A 14 16.30 -1.44 44.65
C THR A 14 15.48 -0.55 43.72
N LEU A 15 14.67 0.37 44.28
CA LEU A 15 13.87 1.31 43.49
C LEU A 15 14.73 2.16 42.54
N PHE A 16 15.96 2.47 42.93
CA PHE A 16 16.91 3.24 42.12
C PHE A 16 17.33 2.49 40.85
N GLU A 17 17.53 1.18 40.95
CA GLU A 17 17.94 0.34 39.84
C GLU A 17 16.81 0.23 38.79
N LEU A 18 15.56 0.09 39.26
CA LEU A 18 14.38 0.14 38.40
C LEU A 18 14.18 1.53 37.79
N LEU A 19 14.46 2.61 38.53
CA LEU A 19 14.38 3.98 38.04
C LEU A 19 15.36 4.23 36.88
N ALA A 20 16.61 3.79 37.01
CA ALA A 20 17.61 3.94 35.96
C ALA A 20 17.19 3.24 34.67
N VAL A 21 16.60 2.04 34.76
CA VAL A 21 16.14 1.27 33.59
C VAL A 21 15.00 1.98 32.86
N ILE A 22 13.98 2.47 33.58
CA ILE A 22 12.85 3.16 32.94
C ILE A 22 13.27 4.50 32.32
N VAL A 23 14.27 5.19 32.89
CA VAL A 23 14.83 6.42 32.29
C VAL A 23 15.49 6.10 30.96
N ILE A 24 16.32 5.05 30.90
CA ILE A 24 16.96 4.63 29.64
C ILE A 24 15.92 4.19 28.61
N LEU A 25 14.93 3.38 29.01
CA LEU A 25 13.83 2.98 28.12
C LEU A 25 13.00 4.18 27.64
N GLY A 26 12.78 5.18 28.49
CA GLY A 26 12.09 6.41 28.13
C GLY A 26 12.81 7.22 27.06
N ILE A 27 14.14 7.36 27.19
CA ILE A 27 14.97 8.04 26.18
C ILE A 27 14.95 7.29 24.84
N ILE A 28 15.10 5.95 24.88
CA ILE A 28 15.04 5.12 23.68
C ILE A 28 13.67 5.23 23.01
N ALA A 29 12.59 5.12 23.78
CA ALA A 29 11.22 5.18 23.28
C ALA A 29 10.92 6.54 22.62
N ALA A 30 11.40 7.64 23.20
CA ALA A 30 11.20 8.99 22.66
C ALA A 30 11.77 9.15 21.24
N ILE A 31 12.90 8.51 20.92
CA ILE A 31 13.51 8.55 19.58
C ILE A 31 12.91 7.46 18.66
N ALA A 32 12.65 6.28 19.19
CA ALA A 32 12.23 5.12 18.41
C ALA A 32 10.81 5.27 17.83
N VAL A 33 9.85 5.78 18.61
CA VAL A 33 8.43 5.91 18.19
C VAL A 33 8.28 6.74 16.90
N PRO A 34 8.78 7.98 16.80
CA PRO A 34 8.64 8.77 15.58
C PRO A 34 9.43 8.18 14.39
N ALA A 35 10.57 7.51 14.65
CA ALA A 35 11.36 6.88 13.60
C ALA A 35 10.64 5.68 12.98
N ILE A 36 10.05 4.80 13.80
CA ILE A 36 9.31 3.62 13.34
C ILE A 36 8.07 4.05 12.54
N GLY A 37 7.36 5.08 13.00
CA GLY A 37 6.18 5.61 12.28
C GLY A 37 6.47 5.97 10.82
N LYS A 38 7.56 6.71 10.57
CA LYS A 38 7.98 7.08 9.21
C LYS A 38 8.35 5.86 8.35
N VAL A 39 9.00 4.86 8.93
CA VAL A 39 9.38 3.63 8.20
C VAL A 39 8.14 2.85 7.79
N VAL A 40 7.15 2.72 8.69
CA VAL A 40 5.88 2.05 8.40
C VAL A 40 5.11 2.79 7.32
N GLU A 41 4.99 4.11 7.42
CA GLU A 41 4.30 4.93 6.41
C GLU A 41 4.94 4.77 5.03
N ASN A 42 6.27 4.90 4.93
CA ASN A 42 6.98 4.69 3.68
C ASN A 42 6.82 3.27 3.13
N SER A 43 6.74 2.27 4.00
CA SER A 43 6.51 0.87 3.59
C SER A 43 5.11 0.69 3.01
N ARG A 44 4.09 1.31 3.62
CA ARG A 44 2.72 1.30 3.10
C ARG A 44 2.63 2.02 1.75
N ILE A 45 3.26 3.20 1.61
CA ILE A 45 3.30 3.95 0.33
C ILE A 45 3.91 3.07 -0.78
N LYS A 46 5.03 2.40 -0.49
CA LYS A 46 5.67 1.48 -1.45
C LYS A 46 4.79 0.30 -1.81
N ALA A 47 4.08 -0.28 -0.83
CA ALA A 47 3.15 -1.38 -1.07
C ALA A 47 1.99 -0.96 -1.98
N THR A 48 1.38 0.21 -1.73
CA THR A 48 0.31 0.76 -2.60
C THR A 48 0.81 1.00 -4.02
N LYS A 49 2.03 1.55 -4.19
CA LYS A 49 2.62 1.74 -5.53
C LYS A 49 2.92 0.41 -6.22
N GLY A 50 3.39 -0.58 -5.48
CA GLY A 50 3.58 -1.93 -6.01
C GLY A 50 2.28 -2.54 -6.51
N GLU A 51 1.19 -2.40 -5.77
CA GLU A 51 -0.12 -2.88 -6.21
C GLU A 51 -0.65 -2.12 -7.42
N ALA A 52 -0.44 -0.81 -7.50
CA ALA A 52 -0.78 -0.02 -8.69
C ALA A 52 -0.05 -0.54 -9.95
N MET A 53 1.21 -0.96 -9.82
CA MET A 53 1.96 -1.60 -10.90
C MET A 53 1.36 -2.96 -11.28
N VAL A 54 1.02 -3.79 -10.30
CA VAL A 54 0.33 -5.08 -10.55
C VAL A 54 -1.01 -4.85 -11.24
N MET A 55 -1.76 -3.81 -10.85
CA MET A 55 -3.02 -3.46 -11.48
C MET A 55 -2.84 -3.02 -12.93
N LEU A 56 -1.79 -2.24 -13.25
CA LEU A 56 -1.44 -1.87 -14.62
C LEU A 56 -1.16 -3.11 -15.49
N GLU A 57 -0.40 -4.07 -14.96
CA GLU A 57 -0.08 -5.32 -15.67
C GLU A 57 -1.33 -6.20 -15.86
N ALA A 58 -2.13 -6.36 -14.80
CA ALA A 58 -3.39 -7.10 -14.84
C ALA A 58 -4.37 -6.50 -15.86
N ALA A 59 -4.49 -5.18 -15.91
CA ALA A 59 -5.33 -4.49 -16.88
C ALA A 59 -4.82 -4.66 -18.31
N GLN A 60 -3.51 -4.64 -18.54
CA GLN A 60 -2.94 -4.91 -19.87
C GLN A 60 -3.28 -6.31 -20.35
N LEU A 61 -3.18 -7.32 -19.49
CA LEU A 61 -3.61 -8.69 -19.81
C LEU A 61 -5.11 -8.72 -20.15
N TYR A 62 -5.94 -8.07 -19.34
CA TYR A 62 -7.37 -7.94 -19.60
C TYR A 62 -7.67 -7.31 -20.97
N PHE A 63 -6.96 -6.24 -21.37
CA PHE A 63 -7.16 -5.60 -22.68
C PHE A 63 -6.70 -6.46 -23.87
N ILE A 64 -5.73 -7.35 -23.67
CA ILE A 64 -5.30 -8.31 -24.71
C ILE A 64 -6.38 -9.37 -24.92
N GLU A 65 -7.02 -9.83 -23.84
CA GLU A 65 -8.03 -10.89 -23.90
C GLU A 65 -9.43 -10.35 -24.24
N THR A 66 -9.70 -9.06 -23.96
CA THR A 66 -10.99 -8.42 -24.22
C THR A 66 -10.90 -7.41 -25.37
N PRO A 67 -11.36 -7.77 -26.59
CA PRO A 67 -11.27 -6.87 -27.73
C PRO A 67 -12.04 -5.57 -27.50
N VAL A 68 -11.45 -4.47 -27.99
CA VAL A 68 -12.05 -3.13 -27.98
C VAL A 68 -13.44 -3.18 -28.59
N LYS A 69 -14.46 -2.72 -27.86
CA LYS A 69 -15.82 -2.62 -28.40
C LYS A 69 -15.78 -1.72 -29.64
N PHE A 70 -16.38 -2.18 -30.74
CA PHE A 70 -16.47 -1.41 -31.98
C PHE A 70 -16.98 0.01 -31.72
N GLY A 71 -16.22 1.01 -32.17
CA GLY A 71 -16.57 2.43 -32.02
C GLY A 71 -15.96 3.16 -30.82
N ARG A 72 -15.10 2.52 -30.00
CA ARG A 72 -14.32 3.21 -28.96
C ARG A 72 -12.82 3.24 -29.28
N GLU A 73 -12.20 4.38 -29.07
CA GLU A 73 -10.75 4.58 -29.23
C GLU A 73 -9.94 4.05 -28.04
N TRP A 74 -10.58 3.86 -26.87
CA TRP A 74 -9.94 3.39 -25.65
C TRP A 74 -10.90 2.55 -24.78
N GLN A 75 -10.32 1.81 -23.85
CA GLN A 75 -10.98 0.98 -22.84
C GLN A 75 -10.46 1.32 -21.45
N ALA A 76 -11.30 1.06 -20.45
CA ALA A 76 -10.94 1.10 -19.04
C ALA A 76 -11.27 -0.23 -18.37
N ALA A 77 -10.42 -0.65 -17.42
CA ALA A 77 -10.62 -1.80 -16.55
C ALA A 77 -10.65 -1.31 -15.11
N SER A 78 -11.75 -1.53 -14.39
CA SER A 78 -11.85 -1.18 -12.98
C SER A 78 -11.30 -2.28 -12.07
N LEU A 79 -10.88 -1.92 -10.86
CA LEU A 79 -10.41 -2.88 -9.88
C LEU A 79 -11.45 -3.99 -9.59
N PRO A 80 -12.75 -3.68 -9.39
CA PRO A 80 -13.77 -4.72 -9.25
C PRO A 80 -13.87 -5.67 -10.46
N ASP A 81 -13.74 -5.15 -11.67
CA ASP A 81 -13.80 -5.99 -12.88
C ASP A 81 -12.61 -6.94 -12.91
N LEU A 82 -11.38 -6.44 -12.70
CA LEU A 82 -10.16 -7.25 -12.68
C LEU A 82 -10.21 -8.34 -11.61
N VAL A 83 -10.78 -8.04 -10.43
CA VAL A 83 -10.98 -9.03 -9.37
C VAL A 83 -12.04 -10.06 -9.76
N SER A 84 -13.17 -9.61 -10.32
CA SER A 84 -14.27 -10.51 -10.71
C SER A 84 -13.91 -11.47 -11.83
N GLN A 85 -13.02 -11.04 -12.74
CA GLN A 85 -12.55 -11.82 -13.87
C GLN A 85 -11.29 -12.64 -13.54
N GLY A 86 -10.74 -12.51 -12.32
CA GLY A 86 -9.62 -13.32 -11.84
C GLY A 86 -8.22 -12.83 -12.22
N TYR A 87 -8.07 -11.59 -12.68
CA TYR A 87 -6.75 -10.98 -12.96
C TYR A 87 -6.08 -10.42 -11.69
N MET A 88 -6.86 -10.14 -10.64
CA MET A 88 -6.35 -9.59 -9.38
C MET A 88 -7.07 -10.18 -8.16
N GLU A 89 -6.44 -10.11 -7.00
CA GLU A 89 -7.06 -10.50 -5.73
C GLU A 89 -7.88 -9.36 -5.12
N SER A 90 -8.93 -9.70 -4.37
CA SER A 90 -9.90 -8.76 -3.79
C SER A 90 -9.35 -7.88 -2.65
N LYS A 91 -8.15 -8.15 -2.14
CA LYS A 91 -7.60 -7.46 -0.97
C LYS A 91 -6.35 -6.71 -1.36
N GLY A 92 -6.35 -5.41 -1.09
CA GLY A 92 -5.23 -4.55 -1.37
C GLY A 92 -5.34 -3.21 -0.66
N TYR A 93 -4.43 -2.33 -1.04
CA TYR A 93 -4.29 -0.95 -0.65
C TYR A 93 -5.01 0.00 -1.60
N LEU A 94 -5.53 -0.45 -2.76
CA LEU A 94 -6.30 0.40 -3.67
C LEU A 94 -7.80 0.30 -3.40
N ASN A 95 -8.50 1.42 -3.62
CA ASN A 95 -9.96 1.45 -3.46
C ASN A 95 -10.69 0.93 -4.71
N THR A 96 -11.96 0.58 -4.55
CA THR A 96 -12.81 0.01 -5.61
C THR A 96 -13.15 0.98 -6.75
N THR A 97 -12.83 2.28 -6.60
CA THR A 97 -12.99 3.28 -7.67
C THR A 97 -11.79 3.35 -8.61
N SER A 98 -10.73 2.59 -8.31
CA SER A 98 -9.51 2.56 -9.11
C SER A 98 -9.75 1.90 -10.47
N TYR A 99 -9.10 2.42 -11.51
CA TYR A 99 -9.18 1.89 -12.87
C TYR A 99 -7.92 2.20 -13.66
N VAL A 100 -7.70 1.40 -14.70
CA VAL A 100 -6.60 1.57 -15.67
C VAL A 100 -7.20 1.77 -17.05
N THR A 101 -6.56 2.58 -17.89
CA THR A 101 -6.91 2.78 -19.29
C THR A 101 -5.84 2.21 -20.22
N ASN A 102 -6.25 1.76 -21.40
CA ASN A 102 -5.35 1.19 -22.42
C ASN A 102 -4.72 2.24 -23.36
N VAL A 103 -4.81 3.54 -23.02
CA VAL A 103 -4.05 4.60 -23.73
C VAL A 103 -2.58 4.21 -23.69
N ASN A 104 -1.79 4.49 -24.73
CA ASN A 104 -0.37 4.12 -24.74
C ASN A 104 0.52 5.29 -24.27
N PRO A 105 1.32 5.16 -23.20
CA PRO A 105 1.40 4.01 -22.27
C PRO A 105 0.20 3.95 -21.32
N ALA A 106 -0.11 2.74 -20.83
CA ALA A 106 -1.28 2.50 -19.97
C ALA A 106 -1.25 3.42 -18.74
N LYS A 107 -2.39 4.03 -18.43
CA LYS A 107 -2.51 5.02 -17.36
C LYS A 107 -3.45 4.53 -16.26
N ILE A 108 -3.05 4.70 -15.01
CA ILE A 108 -3.85 4.36 -13.83
C ILE A 108 -4.41 5.60 -13.15
N CYS A 109 -5.66 5.48 -12.72
CA CYS A 109 -6.35 6.42 -11.86
C CYS A 109 -6.86 5.66 -10.65
N ALA A 110 -6.25 5.93 -9.50
CA ALA A 110 -6.45 5.13 -8.30
C ALA A 110 -6.26 5.97 -7.05
N LYS A 111 -6.86 5.53 -5.96
CA LYS A 111 -6.67 6.11 -4.64
C LYS A 111 -6.50 5.00 -3.64
N SER A 112 -5.57 5.18 -2.70
CA SER A 112 -5.38 4.21 -1.65
C SER A 112 -6.59 4.14 -0.72
N ASP A 113 -6.94 2.93 -0.32
CA ASP A 113 -7.90 2.64 0.73
C ASP A 113 -7.21 2.64 2.11
N GLY A 114 -7.94 3.06 3.14
CA GLY A 114 -7.43 3.09 4.53
C GLY A 114 -6.52 4.28 4.89
N GLU A 115 -5.43 3.99 5.63
CA GLU A 115 -4.60 5.01 6.31
C GLU A 115 -3.63 5.76 5.38
N THR A 116 -3.21 5.14 4.28
CA THR A 116 -2.36 5.78 3.29
C THR A 116 -3.16 6.79 2.46
N LYS A 117 -2.50 7.88 2.04
CA LYS A 117 -3.11 8.96 1.24
C LYS A 117 -2.57 9.03 -0.19
N VAL A 118 -2.17 7.90 -0.75
CA VAL A 118 -1.60 7.86 -2.11
C VAL A 118 -2.72 8.03 -3.14
N ILE A 119 -2.52 8.92 -4.10
CA ILE A 119 -3.44 9.22 -5.19
C ILE A 119 -2.66 9.20 -6.50
N PHE A 120 -3.22 8.51 -7.48
CA PHE A 120 -2.69 8.40 -8.83
C PHE A 120 -3.59 9.18 -9.79
N TYR A 121 -3.00 10.15 -10.46
CA TYR A 121 -3.64 11.10 -11.38
C TYR A 121 -3.21 10.76 -12.81
N ASN A 122 -3.94 9.83 -13.42
CA ASN A 122 -3.69 9.37 -14.79
C ASN A 122 -2.22 8.99 -15.01
N ALA A 123 -1.65 8.25 -14.05
CA ALA A 123 -0.23 8.03 -13.93
C ALA A 123 0.26 6.84 -14.78
N THR A 124 1.47 6.93 -15.34
CA THR A 124 2.12 5.81 -16.03
C THR A 124 2.96 4.94 -15.08
N ALA A 125 3.34 3.75 -15.54
CA ALA A 125 4.27 2.87 -14.82
C ALA A 125 5.61 3.56 -14.47
N GLU A 126 6.12 4.40 -15.38
CA GLU A 126 7.35 5.17 -15.20
C GLU A 126 7.20 6.24 -14.12
N GLU A 127 6.06 6.93 -14.08
CA GLU A 127 5.78 7.93 -13.04
C GLU A 127 5.65 7.28 -11.66
N ILE A 128 5.02 6.10 -11.58
CA ILE A 128 4.92 5.35 -10.33
C ILE A 128 6.30 4.93 -9.83
N SER A 129 7.13 4.34 -10.70
CA SER A 129 8.47 3.88 -10.34
C SER A 129 9.43 5.02 -9.96
N SER A 130 9.29 6.20 -10.59
CA SER A 130 10.14 7.37 -10.31
C SER A 130 9.67 8.22 -9.12
N SER A 131 8.41 8.08 -8.69
CA SER A 131 7.79 8.91 -7.65
C SER A 131 8.28 8.69 -6.21
N LYS A 132 9.19 7.73 -5.95
CA LYS A 132 9.77 7.46 -4.60
C LYS A 132 8.69 7.36 -3.49
N ASN A 133 8.69 8.29 -2.53
CA ASN A 133 7.72 8.36 -1.43
C ASN A 133 6.64 9.43 -1.64
N ASP A 134 6.51 10.01 -2.84
CA ASP A 134 5.44 10.95 -3.14
C ASP A 134 4.07 10.27 -3.02
N ILE A 135 3.11 10.96 -2.43
CA ILE A 135 1.74 10.48 -2.27
C ILE A 135 0.84 10.94 -3.42
N HIS A 136 1.30 11.85 -4.27
CA HIS A 136 0.62 12.22 -5.50
C HIS A 136 1.49 11.78 -6.68
N VAL A 137 0.94 10.95 -7.56
CA VAL A 137 1.68 10.40 -8.70
C VAL A 137 0.90 10.73 -9.97
N GLY A 138 1.60 11.18 -11.01
CA GLY A 138 1.00 11.71 -12.22
C GLY A 138 0.58 13.17 -12.07
N ASN A 139 0.24 13.80 -13.20
CA ASN A 139 0.02 15.24 -13.32
C ASN A 139 -1.32 15.61 -13.98
N GLU A 140 -2.08 14.63 -14.43
CA GLU A 140 -3.32 14.81 -15.17
C GLU A 140 -4.52 14.32 -14.36
N ALA A 141 -5.56 15.15 -14.26
CA ALA A 141 -6.77 14.74 -13.57
C ALA A 141 -7.37 13.47 -14.20
N CYS A 142 -7.86 12.58 -13.34
CA CYS A 142 -8.62 11.42 -13.78
C CYS A 142 -9.91 11.86 -14.46
N GLY A 143 -10.20 11.32 -15.65
CA GLY A 143 -11.43 11.60 -16.38
C GLY A 143 -12.67 11.08 -15.65
N ASP A 144 -13.85 11.65 -15.96
CA ASP A 144 -15.12 11.18 -15.40
C ASP A 144 -15.45 9.76 -15.90
N ASN A 145 -15.41 8.81 -14.96
CA ASN A 145 -15.60 7.37 -15.14
C ASN A 145 -17.02 6.93 -15.55
N LYS A 146 -17.65 7.57 -16.52
CA LYS A 146 -18.94 7.10 -17.04
C LYS A 146 -18.82 6.01 -18.11
N GLU A 147 -17.61 5.59 -18.44
CA GLU A 147 -17.32 4.65 -19.53
C GLU A 147 -16.52 3.39 -19.13
N VAL A 148 -16.33 3.15 -17.83
CA VAL A 148 -16.07 1.79 -17.34
C VAL A 148 -17.37 1.01 -17.58
N VAL A 149 -17.49 0.44 -18.78
CA VAL A 149 -18.60 -0.44 -19.12
C VAL A 149 -18.24 -1.78 -18.46
N PRO A 150 -18.90 -2.17 -17.34
CA PRO A 150 -18.69 -3.50 -16.79
C PRO A 150 -18.98 -4.52 -17.90
N PRO A 151 -18.23 -5.64 -17.97
CA PRO A 151 -18.52 -6.68 -18.94
C PRO A 151 -19.95 -7.18 -18.70
N THR A 152 -20.88 -6.76 -19.54
CA THR A 152 -22.22 -7.34 -19.63
C THR A 152 -22.04 -8.78 -20.08
N LYS A 153 -22.32 -9.68 -19.13
CA LYS A 153 -22.32 -11.14 -19.26
C LYS A 153 -23.01 -11.63 -20.53
#